data_AF-A0A961QU43-F1
#
_entry.id   AF-A0A961QU43-F1
#
_cell.length_a   1.000
_cell.length_b   1.000
_cell.length_c   1.000
_cell.angle_alpha   90.00
_cell.angle_beta   90.00
_cell.angle_gamma   90.00
#
_symmetry.space_group_name_H-M   'P 1'
#
loop_
_entity.id
_entity.type
_entity.pdbx_description
1 polymer ?
#
loop_
_entity_poly.entity_id
_entity_poly.type
_entity_poly.pdbx_seq_one_letter_code
_entity_poly.pdbx_strand_id
1 'polypeptide(L)'
;MGRLQEYLKQIVYGGNDGIVTTFAVVAGFAGLGAEGTATVGGIAVLLFGLANLFSDATAMGLGEFLSSRSEQDVYRATLEKERHEARYNPEYLKTEAVGILTLHGVDAGDAREIAATM
;
A
#
# COMPACT_ATOMS: atom_id res chain seq x y z
N MET A 1 6.58 19.78 -8.17
CA MET A 1 7.53 18.73 -7.75
C MET A 1 6.95 17.71 -6.76
N GLY A 2 6.06 18.05 -5.81
CA GLY A 2 5.65 17.17 -4.70
C GLY A 2 4.99 15.82 -5.05
N ARG A 3 3.99 15.79 -5.96
CA ARG A 3 3.28 14.53 -6.32
C ARG A 3 4.19 13.46 -6.92
N LEU A 4 5.25 13.87 -7.63
CA LEU A 4 6.18 12.93 -8.27
C LEU A 4 7.06 12.22 -7.23
N GLN A 5 7.38 12.89 -6.12
CA GLN A 5 8.09 12.29 -4.99
C GLN A 5 7.20 11.31 -4.23
N GLU A 6 5.91 11.61 -4.10
CA GLU A 6 4.92 10.77 -3.44
C GLU A 6 4.74 9.41 -4.14
N TYR A 7 4.72 9.41 -5.48
CA TYR A 7 4.58 8.19 -6.28
C TYR A 7 5.91 7.54 -6.69
N LEU A 8 7.05 8.15 -6.38
CA LEU A 8 8.37 7.70 -6.85
C LEU A 8 8.68 6.27 -6.39
N LYS A 9 8.33 5.94 -5.13
CA LYS A 9 8.47 4.58 -4.58
C LYS A 9 7.64 3.57 -5.36
N GLN A 10 6.38 3.90 -5.67
CA GLN A 10 5.46 3.03 -6.40
C GLN A 10 5.90 2.84 -7.85
N ILE A 11 6.36 3.91 -8.50
CA ILE A 11 6.89 3.87 -9.88
C ILE A 11 8.13 2.97 -9.95
N VAL A 12 9.08 3.12 -9.02
CA VAL A 12 10.30 2.29 -8.99
C VAL A 12 9.95 0.83 -8.70
N TYR A 13 9.07 0.58 -7.73
CA TYR A 13 8.68 -0.78 -7.36
C TYR A 13 7.94 -1.48 -8.52
N GLY A 14 6.92 -0.84 -9.10
CA GLY A 14 6.18 -1.38 -10.24
C GLY A 14 7.03 -1.52 -11.51
N GLY A 15 7.95 -0.59 -11.76
CA GLY A 15 8.89 -0.69 -12.87
C GLY A 15 9.85 -1.87 -12.72
N ASN A 16 10.39 -2.09 -11.52
CA ASN A 16 11.27 -3.22 -11.26
C ASN A 16 10.51 -4.55 -11.38
N ASP A 17 9.31 -4.65 -10.81
CA ASP A 17 8.52 -5.86 -10.91
C ASP A 17 8.14 -6.19 -12.35
N GLY A 18 7.66 -5.20 -13.12
CA GLY A 18 7.31 -5.39 -14.53
C GLY A 18 8.49 -5.83 -15.41
N ILE A 19 9.71 -5.35 -15.14
CA ILE A 19 10.91 -5.83 -15.85
C ILE A 19 11.18 -7.30 -15.51
N VAL A 20 11.14 -7.67 -14.23
CA VAL A 20 11.43 -9.02 -13.76
C VAL A 20 10.38 -10.02 -14.25
N THR A 21 9.08 -9.71 -14.13
CA THR A 21 8.00 -10.61 -14.54
C THR A 21 7.99 -10.79 -16.05
N THR A 22 8.12 -9.70 -16.83
CA THR A 22 8.19 -9.79 -18.30
C THR A 22 9.42 -10.59 -18.76
N PHE A 23 10.58 -10.38 -18.14
CA PHE A 23 11.78 -11.16 -18.45
C PHE A 23 11.58 -12.65 -18.15
N ALA A 24 11.02 -13.00 -16.99
CA ALA A 24 10.77 -14.37 -16.61
C ALA A 24 9.81 -15.08 -17.59
N VAL A 25 8.75 -14.40 -18.03
CA VAL A 25 7.80 -14.93 -19.03
C VAL A 25 8.51 -15.18 -20.35
N VAL A 26 9.23 -14.19 -20.88
CA VAL A 26 9.96 -14.32 -22.17
C VAL A 26 11.02 -15.41 -22.11
N ALA A 27 11.81 -15.46 -21.03
CA ALA A 27 12.84 -16.48 -20.82
C ALA A 27 12.25 -17.89 -20.73
N GLY A 28 11.11 -18.06 -20.05
CA GLY A 28 10.39 -19.33 -19.97
C GLY A 28 9.96 -19.83 -21.34
N PHE A 29 9.34 -18.98 -22.17
CA PHE A 29 8.96 -19.35 -23.53
C PHE A 29 10.16 -19.65 -24.44
N ALA A 30 11.24 -18.88 -24.31
CA ALA A 30 12.48 -19.13 -25.06
C ALA A 30 13.11 -20.49 -24.69
N GLY A 31 13.10 -20.87 -23.40
CA GLY A 31 13.58 -22.18 -22.94
C GLY A 31 12.75 -23.34 -23.48
N LEU A 32 11.42 -23.23 -23.49
CA LEU A 32 10.53 -24.24 -24.07
C LEU A 32 10.74 -24.43 -25.58
N GLY A 33 11.07 -23.35 -26.29
CA GLY A 33 11.43 -23.42 -27.71
C GLY A 33 12.78 -24.12 -27.97
N ALA A 34 13.72 -24.05 -27.02
CA ALA A 34 15.04 -24.66 -27.13
C ALA A 34 15.01 -26.19 -26.89
N GLU A 35 14.07 -26.69 -26.10
CA GLU A 35 13.90 -28.13 -25.82
C GLU A 35 13.07 -28.88 -26.89
N GLY A 36 12.57 -28.17 -27.92
CA GLY A 36 11.82 -28.77 -29.03
C GLY A 36 10.38 -29.18 -28.69
N THR A 37 9.88 -28.84 -27.50
CA THR A 37 8.55 -29.19 -26.98
C THR A 37 7.43 -28.33 -27.56
N ALA A 38 7.71 -27.10 -28.02
CA ALA A 38 6.76 -26.27 -28.75
C ALA A 38 7.45 -25.20 -29.60
N THR A 39 7.08 -25.05 -30.88
CA THR A 39 7.48 -23.91 -31.72
C THR A 39 6.63 -22.68 -31.40
N VAL A 40 6.96 -21.99 -30.31
CA VAL A 40 6.34 -20.70 -30.00
C VAL A 40 7.03 -19.63 -30.84
N GLY A 41 6.34 -19.13 -31.87
CA GLY A 41 6.86 -18.04 -32.69
C GLY A 41 7.07 -16.76 -31.87
N GLY A 42 8.09 -15.96 -32.19
CA GLY A 42 8.44 -14.75 -31.41
C GLY A 42 7.29 -13.76 -31.23
N ILE A 43 6.33 -13.72 -32.16
CA ILE A 43 5.10 -12.92 -32.06
C ILE A 43 4.23 -13.39 -30.88
N ALA A 44 4.09 -14.71 -30.66
CA ALA A 44 3.32 -15.24 -29.54
C ALA A 44 3.98 -14.90 -28.20
N VAL A 45 5.31 -14.99 -28.10
CA VAL A 45 6.05 -14.59 -26.88
C VAL A 45 5.84 -13.11 -26.56
N LEU A 46 5.89 -12.23 -27.56
CA LEU A 46 5.61 -10.80 -27.39
C LEU A 46 4.17 -10.54 -26.95
N LEU A 47 3.19 -11.24 -27.54
CA LEU A 47 1.79 -11.12 -27.15
C LEU A 47 1.57 -11.53 -25.69
N PHE A 48 2.12 -12.68 -25.26
CA PHE A 48 2.00 -13.13 -23.88
C PHE A 48 2.74 -12.22 -22.90
N GLY A 49 3.94 -11.75 -23.26
CA GLY A 49 4.69 -10.79 -22.44
C GLY A 49 3.95 -9.47 -22.24
N LEU A 50 3.39 -8.90 -23.32
CA LEU A 50 2.58 -7.68 -23.23
C LEU A 50 1.30 -7.89 -22.45
N ALA A 51 0.59 -9.01 -22.68
CA ALA A 51 -0.61 -9.34 -21.93
C ALA A 51 -0.32 -9.45 -20.43
N ASN A 52 0.79 -10.10 -20.05
CA ASN A 52 1.21 -10.19 -18.66
C ASN A 52 1.55 -8.80 -18.07
N LEU A 53 2.32 -8.00 -18.79
CA LEU A 53 2.69 -6.64 -18.36
C LEU A 53 1.46 -5.77 -18.09
N PHE A 54 0.47 -5.78 -19.00
CA PHE A 54 -0.77 -5.03 -18.80
C PHE A 54 -1.61 -5.57 -17.65
N SER A 55 -1.66 -6.89 -17.47
CA SER A 55 -2.33 -7.53 -16.35
C SER A 55 -1.72 -7.09 -15.02
N ASP A 56 -0.40 -7.18 -14.88
CA ASP A 56 0.34 -6.80 -13.67
C ASP A 56 0.16 -5.30 -13.37
N ALA A 57 0.33 -4.44 -14.38
CA ALA A 57 0.16 -3.00 -14.22
C ALA A 57 -1.27 -2.64 -13.76
N THR A 58 -2.28 -3.30 -14.32
CA THR A 58 -3.68 -3.08 -13.94
C THR A 58 -3.95 -3.57 -12.53
N ALA A 59 -3.45 -4.75 -12.17
CA ALA A 59 -3.62 -5.33 -10.84
C ALA A 59 -2.97 -4.46 -9.75
N MET A 60 -1.72 -4.01 -9.97
CA MET A 60 -1.02 -3.15 -9.03
C MET A 60 -1.66 -1.77 -8.92
N GLY A 61 -2.05 -1.16 -10.05
CA GLY A 61 -2.69 0.16 -10.05
C GLY A 61 -4.03 0.16 -9.33
N LEU A 62 -4.88 -0.84 -9.61
CA LEU A 62 -6.16 -1.00 -8.91
C LEU A 62 -5.97 -1.38 -7.45
N GLY A 63 -5.00 -2.23 -7.13
CA GLY A 63 -4.66 -2.62 -5.77
C GLY A 63 -4.26 -1.42 -4.91
N GLU A 64 -3.37 -0.57 -5.41
CA GLU A 64 -2.95 0.65 -4.72
C GLU A 64 -4.12 1.63 -4.54
N PHE A 65 -4.94 1.82 -5.57
CA PHE A 65 -6.12 2.68 -5.48
C PHE A 65 -7.12 2.20 -4.41
N LEU A 66 -7.43 0.90 -4.39
CA LEU A 66 -8.31 0.31 -3.38
C LEU A 66 -7.70 0.39 -1.98
N SER A 67 -6.39 0.15 -1.84
CA SER A 67 -5.68 0.26 -0.56
C SER A 67 -5.76 1.67 -0.02
N SER A 68 -5.39 2.67 -0.83
CA SER A 68 -5.43 4.09 -0.44
C SER A 68 -6.84 4.56 -0.07
N ARG A 69 -7.86 4.12 -0.83
CA ARG A 69 -9.26 4.41 -0.51
C ARG A 69 -9.69 3.75 0.80
N SER A 70 -9.31 2.49 1.02
CA SER A 70 -9.64 1.77 2.25
C SER A 70 -9.01 2.42 3.49
N GLU A 71 -7.75 2.86 3.38
CA GLU A 71 -7.08 3.62 4.44
C GLU A 71 -7.81 4.93 4.76
N GLN A 72 -8.27 5.65 3.72
CA GLN A 72 -9.06 6.87 3.92
C GLN A 72 -10.41 6.61 4.59
N ASP A 73 -11.09 5.52 4.21
CA ASP A 73 -12.38 5.16 4.79
C ASP A 73 -12.22 4.75 6.26
N VAL A 74 -11.19 3.98 6.60
CA VAL A 74 -10.84 3.65 8.00
C VAL A 74 -10.50 4.91 8.79
N TYR A 75 -9.66 5.80 8.23
CA TYR A 75 -9.29 7.04 8.88
C TYR A 75 -10.51 7.90 9.21
N ARG A 76 -11.45 8.05 8.25
CA ARG A 76 -12.69 8.81 8.45
C ARG A 76 -13.58 8.18 9.52
N ALA A 77 -13.75 6.87 9.49
CA ALA A 77 -14.53 6.15 10.49
C ALA A 77 -13.96 6.33 11.91
N THR A 78 -12.64 6.21 12.05
CA THR A 78 -11.95 6.46 13.33
C THR A 78 -12.12 7.92 13.75
N LEU A 79 -11.92 8.88 12.85
CA LEU A 79 -12.08 10.30 13.15
C LEU A 79 -13.49 10.65 13.63
N GLU A 80 -14.53 10.06 13.02
CA GLU A 80 -15.92 10.24 13.45
C GLU A 80 -16.17 9.65 14.83
N LYS A 81 -15.60 8.46 15.11
CA LYS A 81 -15.66 7.83 16.44
C LYS A 81 -14.99 8.71 17.51
N GLU A 82 -13.75 9.16 17.27
CA GLU A 82 -13.02 10.03 18.20
C GLU A 82 -13.77 11.34 18.48
N ARG A 83 -14.36 11.96 17.44
CA ARG A 83 -15.18 13.17 17.60
C ARG A 83 -16.44 12.93 18.43
N HIS A 84 -17.05 11.77 18.29
CA HIS A 84 -18.19 11.37 19.10
C HIS A 84 -17.76 11.20 20.55
N GLU A 85 -16.68 10.46 20.82
CA GLU A 85 -16.16 10.23 22.16
C GLU A 85 -15.69 11.52 22.83
N ALA A 86 -15.04 12.43 22.10
CA ALA A 86 -14.67 13.75 22.61
C ALA A 86 -15.89 14.57 23.07
N ARG A 87 -17.03 14.44 22.39
CA ARG A 87 -18.26 15.18 22.73
C ARG A 87 -19.05 14.53 23.87
N TYR A 88 -19.12 13.20 23.91
CA TYR A 88 -20.03 12.47 24.80
C TYR A 88 -19.34 11.73 25.95
N ASN A 89 -18.04 11.49 25.86
CA ASN A 89 -17.25 10.77 26.86
C ASN A 89 -15.80 11.30 26.98
N PRO A 90 -15.61 12.59 27.32
CA PRO A 90 -14.29 13.21 27.36
C PRO A 90 -13.35 12.61 28.41
N GLU A 91 -13.88 12.09 29.53
CA GLU A 91 -13.05 11.50 30.58
C GLU A 91 -12.44 10.15 30.16
N TYR A 92 -13.17 9.38 29.34
CA TYR A 92 -12.62 8.18 28.71
C TYR A 92 -11.49 8.54 27.75
N LEU A 93 -11.72 9.54 26.88
CA LEU A 93 -10.71 10.00 25.91
C LEU A 93 -9.42 10.49 26.60
N LYS A 94 -9.54 11.22 27.70
CA LYS A 94 -8.37 11.65 28.52
C LYS A 94 -7.63 10.45 29.11
N THR A 95 -8.36 9.46 29.61
CA THR A 95 -7.76 8.25 30.16
C THR A 95 -7.01 7.45 29.08
N GLU A 96 -7.60 7.35 27.89
CA GLU A 96 -6.97 6.73 26.72
C GLU A 96 -5.72 7.51 26.27
N ALA A 97 -5.80 8.83 26.18
CA ALA A 97 -4.67 9.71 25.84
C ALA A 97 -3.50 9.55 26.82
N VAL A 98 -3.78 9.49 28.13
CA VAL A 98 -2.75 9.20 29.16
C VAL A 98 -2.10 7.84 28.89
N GLY A 99 -2.89 6.81 28.58
CA GLY A 99 -2.40 5.48 28.25
C GLY A 99 -1.47 5.47 27.04
N ILE A 100 -1.88 6.14 25.95
CA ILE A 100 -1.10 6.26 24.71
C ILE A 100 0.21 7.03 24.96
N LEU A 101 0.15 8.17 25.64
CA LEU A 101 1.34 8.98 25.96
C LEU A 101 2.33 8.19 26.81
N THR A 102 1.84 7.47 27.82
CA THR A 102 2.68 6.62 28.68
C THR A 102 3.32 5.48 27.89
N LEU A 103 2.57 4.86 26.95
CA LEU A 103 3.12 3.83 26.06
C LEU A 103 4.22 4.35 25.14
N HIS A 104 4.15 5.63 24.77
CA HIS A 104 5.21 6.32 24.03
C HIS A 104 6.35 6.86 24.91
N GLY A 105 6.34 6.57 26.22
CA GLY A 105 7.43 6.88 27.14
C GLY A 105 7.30 8.23 27.86
N VAL A 106 6.15 8.90 27.78
CA VAL A 106 5.86 10.11 28.56
C VAL A 106 5.61 9.71 30.02
N ASP A 107 6.13 10.48 30.98
CA ASP A 107 5.85 10.26 32.39
C ASP A 107 4.34 10.35 32.68
N ALA A 108 3.83 9.52 33.58
CA ALA A 108 2.40 9.46 33.87
C ALA A 108 1.84 10.75 34.50
N GLY A 109 2.68 11.55 35.17
CA GLY A 109 2.34 12.89 35.62
C GLY A 109 2.13 13.84 34.45
N ASP A 110 3.16 13.95 33.59
CA ASP A 110 3.14 14.82 32.41
C ASP A 110 2.03 14.43 31.42
N ALA A 111 1.81 13.13 31.21
CA ALA A 111 0.76 12.62 30.34
C ALA A 111 -0.65 13.04 30.81
N ARG A 112 -0.87 13.06 32.14
CA ARG A 112 -2.14 13.54 32.74
C ARG A 112 -2.29 15.03 32.59
N GLU A 113 -1.22 15.80 32.74
CA GLU A 113 -1.26 17.25 32.54
C GLU A 113 -1.60 17.59 31.09
N ILE A 114 -0.94 16.94 30.12
CA ILE A 114 -1.24 17.12 28.69
C ILE A 114 -2.70 16.75 28.39
N ALA A 115 -3.15 15.56 28.82
CA ALA A 115 -4.52 15.12 28.59
C ALA A 115 -5.57 16.02 29.23
N ALA A 116 -5.27 16.68 30.36
CA ALA A 116 -6.18 17.61 31.01
C ALA A 116 -6.44 18.90 30.18
N THR A 117 -5.55 19.23 29.23
CA THR A 117 -5.68 20.41 28.36
C THR A 117 -6.46 20.14 27.05
N MET A 118 -6.83 18.88 26.79
CA MET A 118 -7.57 18.45 25.60
C MET A 118 -9.08 18.70 25.71
#